data_AF-C1JI31-F1
#
_entry.id   AF-C1JI31-F1
#
_cell.length_a   1.000
_cell.length_b   1.000
_cell.length_c   1.000
_cell.angle_alpha   90.00
_cell.angle_beta   90.00
_cell.angle_gamma   90.00
#
_symmetry.space_group_name_H-M   'P 1'
#
loop_
_entity.id
_entity.type
_entity.pdbx_description
1 polymer ?
#
loop_
_entity_poly.entity_id
_entity_poly.type
_entity_poly.pdbx_seq_one_letter_code
_entity_poly.pdbx_strand_id
1 'polypeptide(L)' 'LTKKLTVQACKFSKKAKDIIEQNGGNIEIIR' A
#
# COMPACT_ATOMS: atom_id res chain seq x y z
N LEU A 1 -5.91 -15.99 9.88
CA LEU A 1 -5.53 -15.52 8.52
C LEU A 1 -5.57 -13.99 8.53
N THR A 2 -4.45 -13.31 8.78
CA THR A 2 -4.41 -11.84 8.72
C THR A 2 -4.52 -11.43 7.26
N LYS A 3 -5.66 -10.84 6.87
CA LYS A 3 -5.86 -10.38 5.49
C LYS A 3 -4.93 -9.19 5.25
N LYS A 4 -3.91 -9.38 4.43
CA LYS A 4 -3.04 -8.29 3.97
C LYS A 4 -3.84 -7.42 3.00
N LEU A 5 -3.87 -6.11 3.25
CA LEU A 5 -4.55 -5.13 2.41
C LEU A 5 -3.62 -4.78 1.24
N THR A 6 -4.10 -4.95 0.00
CA THR A 6 -3.42 -4.46 -1.20
C THR A 6 -4.10 -3.17 -1.65
N VAL A 7 -3.33 -2.09 -1.75
CA VAL A 7 -3.84 -0.79 -2.23
C VAL A 7 -3.30 -0.54 -3.63
N GLN A 8 -4.22 -0.35 -4.57
CA GLN A 8 -3.92 -0.08 -5.98
C GLN A 8 -4.22 1.38 -6.32
N ALA A 9 -3.22 2.12 -6.84
CA ALA A 9 -3.43 3.48 -7.34
C ALA A 9 -2.33 3.91 -8.32
N CYS A 10 -2.58 4.93 -9.15
CA CYS A 10 -1.57 5.44 -10.08
C CYS A 10 -0.41 6.17 -9.41
N LYS A 11 -0.65 6.78 -8.25
CA LYS A 11 0.35 7.52 -7.47
C LYS A 11 0.05 7.39 -5.98
N PHE A 12 1.11 7.40 -5.18
CA PHE A 12 1.04 7.41 -3.72
C PHE A 12 1.94 8.50 -3.18
N SER A 13 1.50 9.17 -2.10
CA SER A 13 2.38 10.03 -1.32
C SER A 13 3.37 9.18 -0.52
N LYS A 14 4.55 9.73 -0.21
CA LYS A 14 5.56 9.03 0.61
C LYS A 14 4.98 8.56 1.95
N LYS A 15 4.28 9.46 2.65
CA LYS A 15 3.61 9.16 3.93
C LYS A 15 2.63 7.99 3.82
N ALA A 16 1.84 7.92 2.73
CA ALA A 16 0.90 6.81 2.53
C ALA A 16 1.64 5.49 2.30
N LYS A 17 2.73 5.50 1.52
CA LYS A 17 3.54 4.29 1.31
C LYS A 17 4.11 3.77 2.62
N ASP A 18 4.73 4.65 3.40
CA ASP A 18 5.35 4.30 4.68
C ASP A 18 4.33 3.66 5.65
N ILE A 19 3.12 4.23 5.74
CA ILE A 19 2.05 3.67 6.60
C ILE A 19 1.60 2.29 6.10
N ILE A 20 1.37 2.13 4.80
CA ILE A 20 0.87 0.87 4.24
C ILE A 20 1.91 -0.25 4.45
N GLU A 21 3.19 0.04 4.17
CA GLU A 21 4.29 -0.92 4.36
C GLU A 21 4.52 -1.26 5.84
N GLN A 22 4.50 -0.28 6.73
CA GLN A 22 4.64 -0.50 8.19
C GLN A 22 3.55 -1.41 8.76
N ASN A 23 2.34 -1.35 8.20
CA ASN A 23 1.22 -2.20 8.60
C ASN A 23 1.20 -3.56 7.87
N GLY A 24 2.23 -3.87 7.07
CA GLY A 24 2.33 -5.13 6.31
C GLY A 24 1.34 -5.23 5.14
N GLY A 25 0.81 -4.08 4.69
CA GLY A 25 0.01 -3.95 3.48
C GLY A 25 0.88 -3.93 2.23
N ASN A 26 0.27 -4.19 1.08
CA ASN A 26 0.92 -4.23 -0.22
C ASN A 26 0.52 -3.01 -1.04
N ILE A 27 1.45 -2.48 -1.83
CA ILE A 27 1.22 -1.31 -2.69
C ILE A 27 1.39 -1.75 -4.13
N GLU A 28 0.39 -1.47 -4.95
CA GLU A 28 0.41 -1.77 -6.37
C GLU A 28 0.17 -0.48 -7.17
N ILE A 29 1.13 -0.13 -8.02
CA ILE A 29 0.97 1.02 -8.91
C ILE A 29 0.33 0.56 -10.21
N ILE A 30 -0.91 1.00 -10.42
CA ILE A 30 -1.66 0.77 -11.67
C ILE A 30 -1.44 1.95 -12.60
N ARG A 31 -0.89 1.69 -13.79
CA ARG A 31 -0.45 2.70 -14.75
C ARG A 31 -1.59 3.23 -15.61
#